data_AF-A0A1I0J7D0-F1
#
_entry.id   AF-A0A1I0J7D0-F1
#
_cell.length_a   1.000
_cell.length_b   1.000
_cell.length_c   1.000
_cell.angle_alpha   90.00
_cell.angle_beta   90.00
_cell.angle_gamma   90.00
#
_symmetry.space_group_name_H-M   'P 1'
#
loop_
_entity.id
_entity.type
_entity.pdbx_description
1 polymer ?
#
loop_
_entity_poly.entity_id
_entity_poly.type
_entity_poly.pdbx_seq_one_letter_code
_entity_poly.pdbx_strand_id
1 'polypeptide(L)'
;MTKRVYVIASFNPDGKVMPLWLRLSLDKGAPNYKIIDCKCLSMPNRYANYADFRCLAVAGQHNHEVTLRFYVQECRWYLTVNNSSPLAAE
;
A
#
# COMPACT_ATOMS: atom_id res chain seq x y z
N MET A 1 -7.82 9.59 4.84
CA MET A 1 -7.02 10.43 3.91
C MET A 1 -6.42 9.56 2.82
N THR A 2 -6.33 10.04 1.58
CA THR A 2 -5.70 9.30 0.47
C THR A 2 -4.39 9.98 0.08
N LYS A 3 -3.29 9.22 0.04
CA LYS A 3 -1.94 9.67 -0.30
C LYS A 3 -1.39 8.83 -1.44
N ARG A 4 -0.62 9.43 -2.34
CA ARG A 4 0.15 8.66 -3.32
C ARG A 4 1.29 7.95 -2.58
N VAL A 5 1.57 6.71 -2.95
CA VAL A 5 2.67 5.93 -2.34
C VAL A 5 3.57 5.31 -3.39
N TYR A 6 4.82 5.13 -2.98
CA TYR A 6 5.84 4.45 -3.77
C TYR A 6 6.02 3.06 -3.20
N VAL A 7 5.65 2.05 -3.97
CA VAL A 7 5.88 0.63 -3.65
C VAL A 7 7.30 0.26 -4.10
N ILE A 8 8.11 -0.22 -3.17
CA ILE A 8 9.55 -0.42 -3.36
C ILE A 8 9.91 -1.90 -3.61
N ALA A 9 9.03 -2.84 -3.27
CA ALA A 9 9.15 -4.25 -3.64
C ALA A 9 7.78 -4.95 -3.54
N SER A 10 7.42 -5.84 -4.47
CA SER A 10 6.32 -6.83 -4.33
C SER A 10 6.77 -8.14 -5.00
N PHE A 11 6.37 -9.30 -4.47
CA PHE A 11 6.70 -10.59 -5.08
C PHE A 11 5.44 -11.42 -5.35
N ASN A 12 5.53 -12.23 -6.39
CA ASN A 12 4.45 -12.83 -7.17
C ASN A 12 4.26 -14.33 -6.82
N PRO A 13 3.29 -15.02 -7.47
CA PRO A 13 2.74 -16.33 -7.05
C PRO A 13 3.72 -17.51 -6.96
N ASP A 14 4.93 -17.37 -7.50
CA ASP A 14 5.85 -18.49 -7.72
C ASP A 14 6.90 -18.62 -6.59
N GLY A 15 6.70 -17.89 -5.50
CA GLY A 15 7.12 -18.35 -4.19
C GLY A 15 8.51 -17.93 -3.72
N LYS A 16 8.87 -16.63 -3.74
CA LYS A 16 9.76 -16.09 -2.69
C LYS A 16 9.71 -14.57 -2.48
N VAL A 17 9.37 -14.24 -1.22
CA VAL A 17 9.41 -13.00 -0.41
C VAL A 17 8.40 -11.87 -0.71
N MET A 18 7.17 -11.90 -0.15
CA MET A 18 6.47 -10.63 0.18
C MET A 18 6.94 -10.15 1.56
N PRO A 19 7.59 -8.99 1.62
CA PRO A 19 6.92 -7.84 2.20
C PRO A 19 6.92 -6.66 1.25
N LEU A 20 5.73 -6.10 1.03
CA LEU A 20 5.58 -4.88 0.26
C LEU A 20 6.10 -3.72 1.10
N TRP A 21 7.21 -3.08 0.72
CA TRP A 21 7.63 -1.85 1.38
C TRP A 21 7.03 -0.67 0.66
N LEU A 22 6.36 0.21 1.41
CA LEU A 22 5.83 1.45 0.88
C LEU A 22 6.55 2.65 1.51
N ARG A 23 6.68 3.72 0.73
CA ARG A 23 7.03 5.06 1.21
C ARG A 23 5.93 6.04 0.82
N LEU A 24 5.67 6.99 1.71
CA LEU A 24 4.79 8.12 1.42
C LEU A 24 5.51 9.21 0.60
N SER A 25 6.84 9.32 0.72
CA SER A 25 7.70 10.24 -0.05
C SER A 25 8.99 9.57 -0.55
N LEU A 26 9.57 10.08 -1.64
CA LEU A 26 10.89 9.66 -2.14
C LEU A 26 12.06 10.39 -1.47
N ASP A 27 11.78 11.34 -0.57
CA ASP A 27 12.82 12.11 0.12
C ASP A 27 13.77 11.20 0.92
N LYS A 28 15.04 11.62 0.98
CA LYS A 28 16.07 10.92 1.74
C LYS A 28 15.71 10.97 3.24
N GLY A 29 15.42 9.81 3.82
CA GLY A 29 15.02 9.68 5.22
C GLY A 29 13.52 9.46 5.44
N ALA A 30 12.70 9.44 4.38
CA ALA A 30 11.29 9.10 4.50
C ALA A 30 11.09 7.69 5.10
N PRO A 31 10.14 7.50 6.04
CA PRO A 31 9.89 6.21 6.67
C PRO A 31 9.45 5.15 5.65
N ASN A 32 9.89 3.91 5.89
CA ASN A 32 9.47 2.74 5.12
C ASN A 32 8.46 1.95 5.96
N TYR A 33 7.35 1.55 5.36
CA TYR A 33 6.35 0.73 6.02
C TYR A 33 6.29 -0.64 5.36
N LYS A 34 6.36 -1.68 6.19
CA LYS A 34 6.36 -3.07 5.74
C LYS A 34 4.94 -3.60 5.71
N ILE A 35 4.43 -4.00 4.56
CA ILE A 35 3.21 -4.80 4.49
C ILE A 35 3.55 -6.23 4.86
N ILE A 36 2.85 -6.75 5.86
CA ILE A 36 3.03 -8.11 6.38
C ILE A 36 1.87 -9.04 6.04
N ASP A 37 0.71 -8.47 5.70
CA ASP A 37 -0.45 -9.22 5.22
C ASP A 37 -1.20 -8.35 4.20
N CYS A 38 -1.75 -8.96 3.16
CA CYS A 38 -2.59 -8.25 2.22
C CYS A 38 -3.58 -9.14 1.46
N LYS A 39 -4.83 -8.68 1.37
CA LYS A 39 -5.92 -9.34 0.67
C LYS A 39 -6.43 -8.46 -0.48
N CYS A 40 -6.48 -9.02 -1.68
CA CYS A 40 -7.17 -8.40 -2.81
C CYS A 40 -8.69 -8.36 -2.52
N LEU A 41 -9.28 -7.17 -2.59
CA LEU A 41 -10.71 -6.93 -2.39
C LEU A 41 -11.46 -6.87 -3.72
N SER A 42 -10.86 -6.26 -4.74
CA SER A 42 -11.45 -6.12 -6.06
C SER A 42 -10.37 -6.07 -7.13
N MET A 43 -10.70 -6.64 -8.29
CA MET A 43 -9.87 -6.57 -9.49
C MET A 43 -10.48 -5.57 -10.49
N PRO A 44 -9.65 -5.02 -11.40
CA PRO A 44 -10.11 -4.09 -12.41
C PRO A 44 -11.20 -4.73 -13.27
N ASN A 45 -12.20 -3.94 -13.64
CA ASN A 45 -13.29 -4.36 -14.50
C ASN A 45 -13.71 -3.21 -15.43
N ARG A 46 -14.74 -3.44 -16.26
CA ARG A 46 -15.21 -2.46 -17.26
C ARG A 46 -15.63 -1.10 -16.69
N TYR A 47 -15.88 -0.99 -15.39
CA TYR A 47 -16.32 0.23 -14.71
C TYR A 47 -15.27 0.83 -13.78
N ALA A 48 -14.22 0.08 -13.46
CA ALA A 48 -13.20 0.49 -12.51
C ALA A 48 -11.83 -0.01 -12.98
N ASN A 49 -10.97 0.91 -13.42
CA ASN A 49 -9.61 0.62 -13.90
C ASN A 49 -8.58 0.47 -12.77
N TYR A 50 -9.02 0.03 -11.60
CA TYR A 50 -8.17 -0.13 -10.42
C TYR A 50 -8.44 -1.44 -9.70
N ALA A 51 -7.44 -1.90 -8.96
CA ALA A 51 -7.56 -3.00 -8.01
C ALA A 51 -7.42 -2.46 -6.58
N ASP A 52 -8.27 -2.92 -5.67
CA ASP A 52 -8.18 -2.58 -4.25
C ASP A 52 -7.64 -3.75 -3.44
N PHE A 53 -6.79 -3.42 -2.49
CA PHE A 53 -6.17 -4.35 -1.57
C PHE A 53 -6.29 -3.81 -0.15
N ARG A 54 -6.66 -4.66 0.79
CA ARG A 54 -6.60 -4.36 2.21
C ARG A 54 -5.37 -5.01 2.79
N CYS A 55 -4.49 -4.21 3.35
CA CYS A 55 -3.21 -4.67 3.87
C CYS A 55 -2.99 -4.28 5.33
N LEU A 56 -2.11 -5.00 6.00
CA LEU A 56 -1.58 -4.66 7.32
C LEU A 56 -0.15 -4.14 7.15
N ALA A 57 0.06 -2.86 7.45
CA ALA A 57 1.35 -2.17 7.37
C ALA A 57 1.98 -2.04 8.77
N VAL A 58 3.26 -2.35 8.89
CA VAL A 58 4.05 -2.14 10.11
C VAL A 58 4.82 -0.82 9.99
N ALA A 59 4.62 0.05 10.98
CA ALA A 59 5.27 1.35 11.14
C ALA A 59 5.96 1.38 12.52
N GLY A 60 7.27 1.11 12.57
CA GLY A 60 7.97 0.96 13.85
C GLY A 60 7.40 -0.21 14.68
N GLN A 61 6.81 0.10 15.84
CA GLN A 61 6.20 -0.90 16.75
C GLN A 61 4.67 -1.04 16.57
N HIS A 62 4.09 -0.33 15.61
CA HIS A 62 2.64 -0.30 15.40
C HIS A 62 2.24 -0.97 14.09
N ASN A 63 1.08 -1.62 14.14
CA ASN A 63 0.43 -2.20 12.97
C ASN A 63 -0.77 -1.33 12.57
N HIS A 64 -0.93 -1.10 11.29
CA HIS A 64 -1.99 -0.27 10.73
C HIS A 64 -2.69 -0.99 9.58
N GLU A 65 -4.02 -1.06 9.66
CA GLU A 65 -4.82 -1.49 8.52
C GLU A 65 -4.90 -0.35 7.50
N VAL A 66 -4.56 -0.67 6.27
CA VAL A 66 -4.52 0.28 5.16
C VAL A 66 -5.17 -0.29 3.92
N THR A 67 -5.72 0.58 3.08
CA THR A 67 -6.21 0.18 1.76
C THR A 67 -5.24 0.70 0.71
N LEU A 68 -4.65 -0.21 -0.06
CA LEU A 68 -3.86 0.11 -1.24
C LEU A 68 -4.72 -0.02 -2.49
N ARG A 69 -4.72 1.02 -3.33
CA ARG A 69 -5.37 1.04 -4.63
C ARG A 69 -4.33 1.13 -5.73
N PHE A 70 -4.36 0.20 -6.67
CA PHE A 70 -3.51 0.22 -7.85
C PHE A 70 -4.33 0.63 -9.08
N TYR A 71 -3.99 1.77 -9.68
CA TYR A 71 -4.55 2.19 -10.96
C TYR A 71 -3.71 1.61 -12.10
N VAL A 72 -4.29 0.68 -12.85
CA VAL A 72 -3.57 -0.11 -13.87
C VAL A 72 -3.06 0.78 -15.01
N GLN A 73 -3.91 1.69 -15.48
CA GLN A 73 -3.58 2.57 -16.61
C GLN A 73 -2.43 3.53 -16.30
N GLU A 74 -2.35 4.02 -15.07
CA GLU A 74 -1.28 4.92 -14.64
C GLU A 74 -0.05 4.18 -14.12
N CYS A 75 -0.16 2.87 -13.87
CA CYS A 75 0.80 2.06 -13.14
C CYS A 75 1.20 2.72 -11.80
N ARG A 76 0.20 3.16 -11.02
CA ARG A 76 0.40 3.93 -9.77
C ARG A 76 -0.35 3.34 -8.59
N TRP A 77 0.26 3.47 -7.42
CA TRP A 77 -0.30 3.06 -6.13
C TRP A 77 -0.72 4.27 -5.29
N TYR A 78 -1.88 4.12 -4.66
CA TYR A 78 -2.42 5.08 -3.70
C TYR A 78 -2.76 4.35 -2.42
N LEU A 79 -2.50 4.99 -1.29
CA LEU A 79 -2.80 4.51 0.04
C LEU A 79 -3.97 5.31 0.60
N THR A 80 -4.98 4.62 1.07
CA THR A 80 -6.01 5.20 1.92
C THR A 80 -5.85 4.68 3.33
N VAL A 81 -5.65 5.62 4.25
CA VAL A 81 -5.53 5.38 5.68
C VAL A 81 -6.72 5.98 6.41
N ASN A 82 -7.20 5.27 7.43
CA ASN A 82 -8.19 5.82 8.35
C ASN A 82 -7.59 7.04 9.06
N ASN A 83 -8.39 8.09 9.27
CA ASN A 83 -7.94 9.36 9.86
C ASN A 83 -7.46 9.22 11.31
N SER A 84 -7.83 8.14 12.00
CA SER A 84 -7.33 7.81 13.35
C SER A 84 -5.98 7.08 13.34
N SER A 85 -5.44 6.70 12.18
CA SER A 85 -4.14 6.05 12.08
C SER A 85 -3.02 7.09 12.20
N PRO A 86 -1.94 6.81 12.96
CA PRO A 86 -0.71 7.61 12.95
C PRO A 86 -0.16 7.90 11.55
N LEU A 87 -0.36 6.97 10.60
CA LEU A 87 0.00 7.14 9.18
C LEU A 87 -0.77 8.28 8.46
N ALA A 88 -1.90 8.72 9.02
CA ALA A 88 -2.64 9.86 8.51
C ALA A 88 -1.91 11.19 8.81
N ALA A 89 -1.20 11.27 9.95
CA ALA A 89 -0.53 12.47 10.42
C ALA A 89 0.85 12.73 9.81
N GLU A 90 1.49 11.71 9.21
CA GLU A 90 2.80 11.79 8.54
C GLU A 90 2.71 12.22 7.07
#